data_AF-A0A3S5AJ42-F1
#
_entry.id   AF-A0A3S5AJ42-F1
#
_cell.length_a   1.000
_cell.length_b   1.000
_cell.length_c   1.000
_cell.angle_alpha   90.00
_cell.angle_beta   90.00
_cell.angle_gamma   90.00
#
_symmetry.space_group_name_H-M   'P 1'
#
loop_
_entity.id
_entity.type
_entity.pdbx_description
1 polymer ?
#
loop_
_entity_poly.entity_id
_entity_poly.type
_entity_poly.pdbx_seq_one_letter_code
_entity_poly.pdbx_strand_id
1 'polypeptide(L)' 'MNNSVLPQVLVNVVGALGELAKAPTNRAAIRKANGMAPLVALLTGTNQELLINTTRAIGKCAEESENMA' A
#
# COMPACT_ATOMS: atom_id res chain seq x y z
N MET A 1 -15.03 -17.07 12.69
CA MET A 1 -13.66 -17.20 12.16
C MET A 1 -13.12 -15.80 11.90
N ASN A 2 -12.72 -15.17 12.99
CA ASN A 2 -12.05 -13.88 13.06
C ASN A 2 -10.67 -14.05 12.40
N ASN A 3 -10.60 -13.69 11.12
CA ASN A 3 -9.36 -13.57 10.39
C ASN A 3 -8.64 -12.30 10.89
N SER A 4 -8.18 -12.35 12.14
CA SER A 4 -7.38 -11.32 12.77
C SER A 4 -6.02 -11.35 12.10
N VAL A 5 -5.91 -10.80 10.90
CA VAL A 5 -4.60 -10.45 10.35
C VAL A 5 -3.96 -9.57 11.40
N LEU A 6 -2.93 -10.09 12.08
CA LEU A 6 -2.28 -9.38 13.16
C LEU A 6 -1.91 -8.00 12.63
N PRO A 7 -2.27 -6.90 13.32
CA PRO A 7 -2.01 -5.55 12.83
C PRO A 7 -0.54 -5.37 12.40
N GLN A 8 0.38 -6.05 13.09
CA GLN A 8 1.81 -6.10 12.76
C GLN A 8 2.13 -6.69 11.38
N VAL A 9 1.42 -7.75 10.97
CA VAL A 9 1.64 -8.39 9.66
C VAL A 9 1.24 -7.42 8.55
N LEU A 10 0.10 -6.74 8.71
CA LEU A 10 -0.34 -5.70 7.76
C LEU A 10 0.66 -4.55 7.70
N VAL A 11 1.11 -4.04 8.85
CA VAL A 11 2.13 -2.99 8.92
C VAL A 11 3.38 -3.37 8.13
N ASN A 12 3.90 -4.58 8.34
CA ASN A 12 5.11 -5.07 7.68
C ASN A 12 4.91 -5.27 6.17
N VAL A 13 3.78 -5.86 5.78
CA VAL A 13 3.45 -6.09 4.35
C VAL A 13 3.32 -4.76 3.61
N VAL A 14 2.59 -3.79 4.17
CA VAL A 14 2.43 -2.48 3.55
C VAL A 14 3.74 -1.70 3.55
N GLY A 15 4.56 -1.82 4.61
CA GLY A 15 5.91 -1.25 4.63
C GLY A 15 6.78 -1.80 3.51
N ALA A 16 6.80 -3.13 3.33
CA ALA A 16 7.51 -3.78 2.24
C ALA A 16 6.99 -3.36 0.86
N LEU A 17 5.66 -3.25 0.69
CA LEU A 17 5.06 -2.73 -0.54
C LEU A 17 5.49 -1.29 -0.82
N GLY A 18 5.58 -0.43 0.19
CA GLY A 18 6.07 0.95 0.06
C GLY A 18 7.53 1.02 -0.37
N GLU A 19 8.38 0.12 0.15
CA GLU A 19 9.77 -0.01 -0.28
C GLU A 19 9.89 -0.52 -1.72
N LEU A 20 9.10 -1.54 -2.08
CA LEU A 20 9.06 -2.06 -3.45
C LEU A 20 8.56 -1.00 -4.45
N ALA A 21 7.58 -0.18 -4.05
CA ALA A 21 7.03 0.91 -4.85
C ALA A 21 8.01 2.05 -5.13
N LYS A 22 9.23 2.04 -4.57
CA LYS A 22 10.29 2.98 -4.98
C LYS A 22 10.77 2.70 -6.42
N ALA A 23 10.62 1.47 -6.91
CA ALA A 23 10.98 1.11 -8.27
C ALA A 23 9.79 1.30 -9.23
N PRO A 24 9.95 2.03 -10.36
CA PRO A 24 8.89 2.23 -11.36
C PRO A 24 8.21 0.94 -11.84
N THR A 25 9.02 -0.09 -12.12
CA THR A 25 8.55 -1.41 -12.58
C THR A 25 7.62 -2.08 -11.56
N ASN A 26 7.91 -1.95 -10.27
CA ASN A 26 7.12 -2.52 -9.20
C ASN A 26 5.81 -1.75 -8.98
N ARG A 27 5.81 -0.43 -9.15
CA ARG A 27 4.57 0.37 -9.11
C ARG A 27 3.57 -0.09 -10.18
N ALA A 28 4.06 -0.29 -11.40
CA ALA A 28 3.24 -0.83 -12.48
C ALA A 28 2.71 -2.23 -12.15
N ALA A 29 3.52 -3.09 -11.52
CA ALA A 29 3.08 -4.42 -11.09
C ALA A 29 1.99 -4.37 -9.99
N ILE A 30 2.16 -3.52 -8.97
CA ILE A 30 1.18 -3.32 -7.90
C ILE A 30 -0.16 -2.84 -8.48
N ARG A 31 -0.12 -1.89 -9.42
CA ARG A 31 -1.33 -1.42 -10.10
C ARG A 31 -1.99 -2.51 -10.95
N LYS A 32 -1.22 -3.26 -11.75
CA LYS A 32 -1.72 -4.39 -12.55
C LYS A 32 -2.36 -5.48 -11.69
N ALA A 33 -1.88 -5.65 -10.45
CA ALA A 33 -2.46 -6.56 -9.47
C ALA A 33 -3.70 -5.99 -8.75
N ASN A 34 -4.23 -4.83 -9.17
CA ASN A 34 -5.31 -4.10 -8.49
C ASN A 34 -5.00 -3.79 -7.01
N GLY A 35 -3.72 -3.65 -6.65
CA GLY A 35 -3.27 -3.45 -5.28
C GLY A 35 -3.62 -2.07 -4.68
N MET A 36 -4.03 -1.10 -5.50
CA MET A 36 -4.42 0.24 -5.04
C MET A 36 -5.71 0.23 -4.21
N ALA A 37 -6.74 -0.48 -4.64
CA ALA A 37 -8.02 -0.51 -3.91
C ALA A 37 -7.87 -1.09 -2.48
N PRO A 38 -7.16 -2.22 -2.27
CA PRO A 38 -6.84 -2.70 -0.93
C PRO A 38 -6.04 -1.70 -0.09
N LEU A 39 -5.02 -1.04 -0.66
CA LEU A 39 -4.23 -0.05 0.07
C LEU A 39 -5.10 1.15 0.51
N VAL A 40 -5.98 1.65 -0.34
CA VAL A 40 -6.91 2.73 0.03
C VAL A 40 -7.89 2.27 1.12
N ALA A 41 -8.37 1.04 1.07
CA ALA A 41 -9.24 0.48 2.12
C ALA A 41 -8.55 0.40 3.49
N LEU A 42 -7.22 0.26 3.54
CA LEU A 42 -6.47 0.28 4.81
C LEU A 42 -6.40 1.66 5.45
N LEU A 43 -6.69 2.74 4.70
CA LEU A 43 -6.73 4.11 5.23
C LEU A 43 -7.95 4.39 6.12
N THR A 44 -8.93 3.50 6.18
CA THR A 44 -10.10 3.65 7.05
C THR A 44 -9.88 3.07 8.46
N GLY A 45 -8.69 2.54 8.73
CA GLY A 45 -8.33 1.98 10.04
C GLY A 45 -7.90 3.02 11.06
N THR A 46 -7.66 2.58 12.30
CA THR A 46 -7.17 3.42 13.41
C THR A 46 -5.70 3.16 13.78
N ASN A 47 -5.05 2.19 13.12
CA ASN A 47 -3.65 1.85 13.40
C ASN A 47 -2.73 2.87 12.72
N GLN A 48 -2.15 3.75 13.53
CA GLN A 48 -1.30 4.85 13.05
C GLN A 48 -0.08 4.38 12.25
N GLU A 49 0.58 3.30 12.68
CA GLU A 49 1.76 2.75 11.98
C GLU A 49 1.37 2.21 10.60
N LEU A 50 0.24 1.50 10.54
CA LEU A 50 -0.32 1.02 9.28
C LEU A 50 -0.68 2.19 8.36
N LEU A 51 -1.32 3.24 8.89
CA LEU A 51 -1.71 4.41 8.12
C LEU A 51 -0.48 5.13 7.53
N ILE A 52 0.60 5.29 8.30
CA ILE A 52 1.86 5.90 7.83
C ILE A 52 2.46 5.08 6.68
N ASN A 53 2.54 3.76 6.83
CA ASN A 53 3.09 2.89 5.78
C ASN A 53 2.18 2.90 4.53
N THR A 54 0.87 2.89 4.73
CA THR A 54 -0.13 2.89 3.65
C THR A 54 -0.06 4.18 2.84
N THR A 55 -0.04 5.34 3.50
CA THR A 55 0.10 6.64 2.81
C THR A 55 1.42 6.74 2.06
N ARG A 56 2.52 6.22 2.63
CA ARG A 56 3.82 6.21 1.95
C ARG A 56 3.81 5.34 0.70
N ALA A 57 3.23 4.13 0.78
CA ALA A 57 3.11 3.22 -0.35
C ALA A 57 2.22 3.81 -1.46
N ILE A 58 1.06 4.38 -1.10
CA ILE A 58 0.16 5.04 -2.05
C ILE A 58 0.83 6.26 -2.68
N GLY A 59 1.47 7.12 -1.89
CA GLY A 59 2.17 8.30 -2.39
C GLY A 59 3.24 7.93 -3.42
N LYS A 60 4.02 6.87 -3.15
CA LYS A 60 5.01 6.34 -4.10
C LYS A 60 4.37 5.81 -5.38
N CYS A 61 3.23 5.13 -5.28
CA CYS A 61 2.48 4.65 -6.44
C CYS A 61 1.85 5.80 -7.25
N ALA A 62 1.45 6.89 -6.59
CA ALA A 62 0.88 8.08 -7.22
C ALA A 62 1.92 8.98 -7.93
N GLU A 63 3.21 8.82 -7.64
CA GLU A 63 4.30 9.48 -8.39
C GLU A 63 4.41 8.97 -9.84
N GLU A 64 3.75 7.87 -10.21
CA GLU A 64 3.68 7.45 -11.62
C GLU A 64 2.74 8.35 -12.43
N SER A 65 3.25 8.88 -13.54
CA SER A 65 2.52 9.80 -14.43
C SER A 65 1.25 9.16 -15.01
N GLU A 66 1.23 7.85 -15.09
CA GLU A 66 0.11 7.04 -15.57
C GLU A 66 -1.06 6.91 -14.57
N ASN A 67 -0.91 7.46 -13.35
CA ASN A 67 -1.98 7.60 -12.36
C ASN A 67 -2.56 9.03 -12.34
N MET A 68 -2.04 9.94 -13.17
CA MET A 68 -2.53 11.32 -13.36
C MET A 68 -3.19 11.55 -14.73
N ALA A 69 -3.35 10.50 -15.55
CA ALA A 69 -4.10 10.52 -16.80
C ALA A 69 -5.51 9.94 -16.58
#